data_AF-A0A966A3W6-F1
#
_entry.id   AF-A0A966A3W6-F1
#
_cell.length_a   1.000
_cell.length_b   1.000
_cell.length_c   1.000
_cell.angle_alpha   90.00
_cell.angle_beta   90.00
_cell.angle_gamma   90.00
#
_symmetry.space_group_name_H-M   'P 1'
#
loop_
_entity.id
_entity.type
_entity.pdbx_description
1 polymer ?
#
loop_
_entity_poly.entity_id
_entity_poly.type
_entity_poly.pdbx_seq_one_letter_code
_entity_poly.pdbx_strand_id
1 'polypeptide(L)'
;MLPRRLLVLTAVIATLASCDYENRQAVADYNARNTIVASPNDDNVRYTGRWNFDDPFAPWVGWQGSTVSLRFRGSEIAATVEFDDSERLRVIVNGVPEEPARVVAAGKQTIVLAQGLDAQSEHTATLMKEEYATSVLTFHGFEITNGEVIAPPPRPDKRIAFFGDSNMEGFSLYDEKNGTVNDANGTYFAYPATVSRMLGTEMQLQAFGSATLDGPTANDVMSFIYSPALDREDATYRDPFRPHVIVVNAGANDISRLPPEDQKARIKARYRAVIASLREVYGDEPHIVLYNAYSWGLGEPAMYSHEVVDELGGNLSVLLFPWCWEQWHGDMVDHAGQARHLARHIESLGLGFSIRQDAEVVSGYGIGQDVTNGSFEGAARDGYGGFGWRYFEDGVERVRDPLGAKEGEHFIRLGPGEIVHQCVDSTGDFKPGPAERGQQYTLTAAIRSSEESGAAILGADYEGQDLYKRRNPELQSFDVSGEWQDYAITLTAPADAWKVYVILKSESGTIEYDHVRLTSP
;
A
#
# COMPACT_ATOMS: atom_id res chain seq x y z
N MET A 1 58.73 -51.27 5.89
CA MET A 1 58.98 -49.81 5.91
C MET A 1 58.84 -49.29 4.49
N LEU A 2 58.13 -48.15 4.36
CA LEU A 2 57.77 -47.35 3.19
C LEU A 2 56.85 -47.96 2.08
N PRO A 3 55.88 -47.19 1.53
CA PRO A 3 55.27 -45.99 2.10
C PRO A 3 53.74 -45.87 1.94
N ARG A 4 53.07 -45.61 3.08
CA ARG A 4 51.76 -44.92 3.19
C ARG A 4 51.77 -43.47 2.65
N ARG A 5 52.90 -42.97 2.13
CA ARG A 5 53.02 -41.63 1.54
C ARG A 5 52.46 -41.53 0.12
N LEU A 6 52.26 -42.64 -0.60
CA LEU A 6 51.77 -42.58 -1.98
C LEU A 6 50.24 -42.38 -2.06
N LEU A 7 49.45 -42.98 -1.17
CA LEU A 7 47.99 -42.82 -1.18
C LEU A 7 47.53 -41.42 -0.76
N VAL A 8 48.21 -40.80 0.22
CA VAL A 8 47.86 -39.45 0.68
C VAL A 8 48.18 -38.39 -0.38
N LEU A 9 49.28 -38.55 -1.13
CA LEU A 9 49.63 -37.64 -2.21
C LEU A 9 48.64 -37.73 -3.38
N THR A 10 48.15 -38.93 -3.71
CA THR A 10 47.20 -39.14 -4.81
C THR A 10 45.81 -38.58 -4.48
N ALA A 11 45.37 -38.71 -3.22
CA ALA A 11 44.09 -38.16 -2.77
C ALA A 11 44.08 -36.62 -2.72
N VAL A 12 45.20 -36.00 -2.30
CA VAL A 12 45.35 -34.53 -2.27
C VAL A 12 45.49 -33.93 -3.67
N ILE A 13 46.15 -34.61 -4.60
CA ILE A 13 46.23 -34.17 -6.01
C ILE A 13 44.85 -34.28 -6.68
N ALA A 14 44.05 -35.30 -6.38
CA ALA A 14 42.71 -35.45 -6.92
C ALA A 14 41.73 -34.37 -6.40
N THR A 15 41.81 -33.99 -5.12
CA THR A 15 40.98 -32.90 -4.57
C THR A 15 41.45 -31.52 -5.03
N LEU A 16 42.75 -31.28 -5.19
CA LEU A 16 43.25 -30.02 -5.76
C LEU A 16 42.90 -29.89 -7.26
N ALA A 17 42.95 -30.99 -8.02
CA ALA A 17 42.55 -31.00 -9.43
C ALA A 17 41.03 -30.89 -9.63
N SER A 18 40.21 -31.44 -8.72
CA SER A 18 38.74 -31.26 -8.78
C SER A 18 38.34 -29.84 -8.41
N CYS A 19 39.00 -29.23 -7.41
CA CYS A 19 38.78 -27.85 -7.02
C CYS A 19 39.23 -26.89 -8.13
N ASP A 20 40.39 -27.12 -8.76
CA ASP A 20 40.84 -26.35 -9.95
C ASP A 20 39.93 -26.54 -11.16
N TYR A 21 39.33 -27.73 -11.35
CA TYR A 21 38.40 -28.00 -12.45
C TYR A 21 37.05 -27.32 -12.23
N GLU A 22 36.45 -27.44 -11.04
CA GLU A 22 35.22 -26.74 -10.66
C GLU A 22 35.40 -25.23 -10.71
N ASN A 23 36.55 -24.71 -10.27
CA ASN A 23 36.85 -23.28 -10.31
C ASN A 23 37.12 -22.80 -11.75
N ARG A 24 37.76 -23.61 -12.61
CA ARG A 24 37.90 -23.30 -14.05
C ARG A 24 36.58 -23.41 -14.80
N GLN A 25 35.70 -24.31 -14.40
CA GLN A 25 34.37 -24.46 -14.98
C GLN A 25 33.47 -23.30 -14.56
N ALA A 26 33.50 -22.88 -13.29
CA ALA A 26 32.83 -21.66 -12.83
C ALA A 26 33.37 -20.39 -13.51
N VAL A 27 34.69 -20.30 -13.73
CA VAL A 27 35.32 -19.19 -14.47
C VAL A 27 35.00 -19.26 -15.97
N ALA A 28 34.90 -20.45 -16.58
CA ALA A 28 34.48 -20.62 -17.97
C ALA A 28 32.99 -20.31 -18.15
N ASP A 29 32.15 -20.74 -17.22
CA ASP A 29 30.71 -20.46 -17.19
C ASP A 29 30.42 -18.98 -16.92
N TYR A 30 31.25 -18.30 -16.11
CA TYR A 30 31.22 -16.84 -15.97
C TYR A 30 31.63 -16.13 -17.27
N ASN A 31 32.70 -16.59 -17.93
CA ASN A 31 33.18 -16.02 -19.20
C ASN A 31 32.30 -16.40 -20.43
N ALA A 32 31.40 -17.38 -20.28
CA ALA A 32 30.46 -17.81 -21.32
C ALA A 32 29.06 -17.20 -21.17
N ARG A 33 28.82 -16.35 -20.15
CA ARG A 33 27.56 -15.61 -20.00
C ARG A 33 27.40 -14.64 -21.15
N ASN A 34 26.45 -14.91 -22.04
CA ASN A 34 26.06 -13.94 -23.05
C ASN A 34 25.17 -12.89 -22.36
N THR A 35 25.72 -11.74 -22.02
CA THR A 35 24.95 -10.64 -21.43
C THR A 35 24.39 -9.74 -22.52
N ILE A 36 23.07 -9.60 -22.56
CA ILE A 36 22.38 -8.61 -23.39
C ILE A 36 22.11 -7.38 -22.56
N VAL A 37 22.44 -6.20 -23.11
CA VAL A 37 22.14 -4.91 -22.48
C VAL A 37 20.93 -4.28 -23.17
N ALA A 38 19.88 -4.02 -22.41
CA ALA A 38 18.79 -3.15 -22.84
C ALA A 38 19.13 -1.72 -22.38
N SER A 39 19.47 -0.85 -23.34
CA SER A 39 19.78 0.55 -23.06
C SER A 39 18.53 1.30 -22.58
N PRO A 40 18.63 2.37 -21.79
CA PRO A 40 17.47 3.13 -21.32
C PRO A 40 16.53 3.64 -22.42
N ASN A 41 17.07 3.94 -23.60
CA ASN A 41 16.31 4.38 -24.76
C ASN A 41 15.85 3.23 -25.68
N ASP A 42 15.95 1.98 -25.26
CA ASP A 42 15.40 0.84 -26.00
C ASP A 42 13.86 0.90 -25.97
N ASP A 43 13.21 0.80 -27.14
CA ASP A 43 11.76 0.88 -27.29
C ASP A 43 11.00 -0.19 -26.50
N ASN A 44 11.67 -1.27 -26.09
CA ASN A 44 11.10 -2.33 -25.27
C ASN A 44 11.16 -2.04 -23.76
N VAL A 45 11.95 -1.06 -23.32
CA VAL A 45 11.97 -0.62 -21.92
C VAL A 45 10.75 0.26 -21.67
N ARG A 46 9.94 -0.14 -20.69
CA ARG A 46 8.68 0.54 -20.39
C ARG A 46 8.77 1.34 -19.10
N TYR A 47 8.61 2.64 -19.27
CA TYR A 47 8.49 3.63 -18.20
C TYR A 47 7.02 3.99 -17.92
N THR A 48 6.62 3.99 -16.66
CA THR A 48 5.34 4.51 -16.18
C THR A 48 5.61 5.46 -15.01
N GLY A 49 4.91 6.58 -14.95
CA GLY A 49 5.22 7.65 -13.99
C GLY A 49 5.58 8.96 -14.69
N ARG A 50 6.10 9.93 -13.93
CA ARG A 50 6.52 11.25 -14.44
C ARG A 50 8.03 11.28 -14.67
N TRP A 51 8.48 10.49 -15.64
CA TRP A 51 9.89 10.38 -16.02
C TRP A 51 10.33 11.57 -16.88
N ASN A 52 11.56 12.04 -16.66
CA ASN A 52 12.23 13.00 -17.53
C ASN A 52 13.17 12.26 -18.48
N PHE A 53 13.18 12.69 -19.74
CA PHE A 53 13.95 12.09 -20.84
C PHE A 53 14.83 13.11 -21.58
N ASP A 54 15.20 14.23 -20.91
CA ASP A 54 16.08 15.23 -21.53
C ASP A 54 17.43 14.62 -21.93
N ASP A 55 17.93 13.67 -21.12
CA ASP A 55 18.91 12.67 -21.55
C ASP A 55 18.23 11.30 -21.71
N PRO A 56 18.07 10.79 -22.95
CA PRO A 56 17.44 9.50 -23.18
C PRO A 56 18.28 8.30 -22.70
N PHE A 57 19.57 8.49 -22.41
CA PHE A 57 20.46 7.44 -21.88
C PHE A 57 20.59 7.46 -20.36
N ALA A 58 20.01 8.44 -19.70
CA ALA A 58 19.95 8.56 -18.24
C ALA A 58 18.61 9.16 -17.79
N PRO A 59 17.46 8.56 -18.17
CA PRO A 59 16.17 9.06 -17.73
C PRO A 59 16.07 8.97 -16.21
N TRP A 60 15.44 9.99 -15.62
CA TRP A 60 15.31 10.09 -14.17
C TRP A 60 13.87 10.35 -13.75
N VAL A 61 13.56 10.00 -12.50
CA VAL A 61 12.26 10.27 -11.89
C VAL A 61 12.40 10.61 -10.42
N GLY A 62 11.74 11.68 -9.99
CA GLY A 62 11.62 12.03 -8.58
C GLY A 62 10.41 11.36 -7.94
N TRP A 63 9.25 11.44 -8.57
CA TRP A 63 7.99 10.97 -7.98
C TRP A 63 7.94 9.45 -7.77
N GLN A 64 7.56 9.03 -6.57
CA GLN A 64 7.33 7.64 -6.19
C GLN A 64 6.19 7.00 -6.99
N GLY A 65 6.07 5.68 -6.91
CA GLY A 65 5.11 4.90 -7.70
C GLY A 65 5.48 4.73 -9.17
N SER A 66 6.46 5.49 -9.63
CA SER A 66 7.01 5.39 -10.98
C SER A 66 7.77 4.07 -11.15
N THR A 67 7.62 3.46 -12.32
CA THR A 67 8.20 2.17 -12.65
C THR A 67 8.98 2.18 -13.95
N VAL A 68 9.99 1.30 -14.01
CA VAL A 68 10.67 0.90 -15.25
C VAL A 68 10.65 -0.62 -15.35
N SER A 69 10.29 -1.16 -16.51
CA SER A 69 10.07 -2.59 -16.70
C SER A 69 10.60 -3.11 -18.02
N LEU A 70 10.94 -4.40 -18.03
CA LEU A 70 11.41 -5.12 -19.20
C LEU A 70 10.81 -6.53 -19.21
N ARG A 71 10.40 -6.97 -20.40
CA ARG A 71 10.06 -8.37 -20.66
C ARG A 71 11.25 -9.03 -21.35
N PHE A 72 11.61 -10.24 -20.93
CA PHE A 72 12.82 -10.92 -21.40
C PHE A 72 12.70 -12.44 -21.30
N ARG A 73 13.55 -13.17 -22.03
CA ARG A 73 13.94 -14.56 -21.71
C ARG A 73 15.36 -14.51 -21.19
N GLY A 74 15.70 -15.27 -20.17
CA GLY A 74 17.05 -15.27 -19.61
C GLY A 74 17.09 -15.81 -18.18
N SER A 75 18.27 -16.21 -17.71
CA SER A 75 18.44 -16.84 -16.40
C SER A 75 18.60 -15.83 -15.25
N GLU A 76 18.91 -14.58 -15.57
CA GLU A 76 19.16 -13.51 -14.61
C GLU A 76 18.88 -12.16 -15.28
N ILE A 77 18.37 -11.20 -14.50
CA ILE A 77 18.27 -9.80 -14.90
C ILE A 77 18.77 -8.90 -13.79
N ALA A 78 19.59 -7.92 -14.15
CA ALA A 78 20.08 -6.86 -13.29
C ALA A 78 19.72 -5.49 -13.87
N ALA A 79 19.72 -4.46 -13.04
CA ALA A 79 19.52 -3.07 -13.46
C ALA A 79 20.62 -2.19 -12.89
N THR A 80 21.11 -1.24 -13.69
CA THR A 80 21.99 -0.19 -13.19
C THR A 80 21.14 1.04 -12.85
N VAL A 81 21.19 1.44 -11.58
CA VAL A 81 20.43 2.56 -11.02
C VAL A 81 21.37 3.50 -10.27
N GLU A 82 20.97 4.75 -10.12
CA GLU A 82 21.70 5.76 -9.38
C GLU A 82 20.72 6.63 -8.59
N PHE A 83 21.09 6.92 -7.34
CA PHE A 83 20.32 7.77 -6.43
C PHE A 83 21.20 8.83 -5.80
N ASP A 84 20.60 9.98 -5.49
CA ASP A 84 21.28 11.05 -4.75
C ASP A 84 21.42 10.73 -3.24
N ASP A 85 20.51 9.92 -2.70
CA ASP A 85 20.50 9.44 -1.32
C ASP A 85 20.07 7.95 -1.28
N SER A 86 20.14 7.32 -0.12
CA SER A 86 19.57 5.98 0.08
C SER A 86 18.06 6.00 -0.18
N GLU A 87 17.55 4.99 -0.89
CA GLU A 87 16.15 4.96 -1.32
C GLU A 87 15.59 3.54 -1.32
N ARG A 88 14.27 3.40 -1.16
CA ARG A 88 13.58 2.11 -1.28
C ARG A 88 13.08 1.84 -2.69
N LEU A 89 13.41 0.65 -3.19
CA LEU A 89 12.89 0.09 -4.43
C LEU A 89 12.12 -1.19 -4.15
N ARG A 90 11.09 -1.43 -4.96
CA ARG A 90 10.45 -2.74 -5.03
C ARG A 90 10.72 -3.39 -6.37
N VAL A 91 11.36 -4.56 -6.31
CA VAL A 91 11.48 -5.46 -7.46
C VAL A 91 10.24 -6.32 -7.57
N ILE A 92 9.63 -6.35 -8.75
CA ILE A 92 8.46 -7.19 -9.06
C ILE A 92 8.82 -8.10 -10.23
N VAL A 93 8.75 -9.41 -10.02
CA VAL A 93 9.10 -10.42 -11.02
C VAL A 93 7.86 -11.25 -11.33
N ASN A 94 7.44 -11.27 -12.60
CA ASN A 94 6.25 -11.99 -13.05
C ASN A 94 4.98 -11.65 -12.25
N GLY A 95 4.84 -10.38 -11.84
CA GLY A 95 3.71 -9.90 -11.04
C GLY A 95 3.81 -10.18 -9.53
N VAL A 96 4.89 -10.83 -9.08
CA VAL A 96 5.14 -11.09 -7.66
C VAL A 96 6.11 -10.04 -7.12
N PRO A 97 5.68 -9.14 -6.21
CA PRO A 97 6.58 -8.20 -5.55
C PRO A 97 7.51 -8.95 -4.60
N GLU A 98 8.75 -8.47 -4.47
CA GLU A 98 9.57 -8.83 -3.32
C GLU A 98 9.05 -8.17 -2.05
N GLU A 99 9.24 -8.85 -0.93
CA GLU A 99 8.86 -8.38 0.39
C GLU A 99 9.98 -8.79 1.38
N PRO A 100 10.57 -7.86 2.16
CA PRO A 100 10.36 -6.41 2.13
C PRO A 100 10.97 -5.74 0.87
N ALA A 101 10.62 -4.47 0.63
CA ALA A 101 11.29 -3.64 -0.37
C ALA A 101 12.80 -3.49 -0.06
N ARG A 102 13.63 -3.36 -1.10
CA ARG A 102 15.08 -3.20 -0.97
C ARG A 102 15.44 -1.76 -0.65
N VAL A 103 16.31 -1.57 0.34
CA VAL A 103 17.04 -0.32 0.54
C VAL A 103 18.29 -0.33 -0.33
N VAL A 104 18.43 0.68 -1.18
CA VAL A 104 19.57 0.85 -2.09
C VAL A 104 20.30 2.13 -1.70
N ALA A 105 21.60 2.03 -1.45
CA ALA A 105 22.41 3.18 -1.04
C ALA A 105 22.55 4.23 -2.16
N ALA A 106 22.96 5.44 -1.81
CA ALA A 106 23.27 6.50 -2.77
C ALA A 106 24.37 6.07 -3.77
N GLY A 107 24.34 6.68 -4.96
CA GLY A 107 25.30 6.49 -6.04
C GLY A 107 24.93 5.42 -7.06
N LYS A 108 25.67 5.40 -8.17
CA LYS A 108 25.47 4.49 -9.29
C LYS A 108 25.92 3.06 -8.96
N GLN A 109 25.03 2.10 -9.12
CA GLN A 109 25.29 0.69 -8.85
C GLN A 109 24.41 -0.24 -9.70
N THR A 110 24.89 -1.48 -9.91
CA THR A 110 24.11 -2.54 -10.55
C THR A 110 23.53 -3.46 -9.48
N ILE A 111 22.21 -3.66 -9.51
CA ILE A 111 21.47 -4.53 -8.61
C ILE A 111 20.88 -5.72 -9.39
N VAL A 112 21.12 -6.95 -8.89
CA VAL A 112 20.52 -8.16 -9.46
C VAL A 112 19.07 -8.21 -9.05
N LEU A 113 18.14 -8.12 -9.98
CA LEU A 113 16.70 -8.11 -9.69
C LEU A 113 16.20 -9.53 -9.43
N ALA A 114 16.58 -10.47 -10.30
CA ALA A 114 16.24 -11.87 -10.22
C ALA A 114 17.34 -12.73 -10.84
N GLN A 115 17.55 -13.93 -10.30
CA GLN A 115 18.53 -14.90 -10.77
C GLN A 115 17.97 -16.32 -10.61
N GLY A 116 18.56 -17.29 -11.31
CA GLY A 116 18.10 -18.69 -11.28
C GLY A 116 16.74 -18.89 -11.98
N LEU A 117 16.41 -17.99 -12.91
CA LEU A 117 15.21 -18.08 -13.72
C LEU A 117 15.39 -19.14 -14.83
N ASP A 118 14.27 -19.70 -15.30
CA ASP A 118 14.30 -20.57 -16.47
C ASP A 118 14.58 -19.73 -17.72
N ALA A 119 15.79 -19.86 -18.27
CA ALA A 119 16.23 -19.09 -19.42
C ALA A 119 15.36 -19.26 -20.68
N GLN A 120 14.56 -20.32 -20.76
CA GLN A 120 13.63 -20.54 -21.88
C GLN A 120 12.26 -19.91 -21.66
N SER A 121 11.91 -19.57 -20.42
CA SER A 121 10.62 -18.97 -20.08
C SER A 121 10.66 -17.46 -20.22
N GLU A 122 9.51 -16.87 -20.57
CA GLU A 122 9.37 -15.42 -20.59
C GLU A 122 9.13 -14.89 -19.19
N HIS A 123 9.82 -13.81 -18.89
CA HIS A 123 9.77 -13.13 -17.61
C HIS A 123 9.50 -11.66 -17.80
N THR A 124 8.90 -11.04 -16.78
CA THR A 124 8.82 -9.58 -16.66
C THR A 124 9.46 -9.18 -15.36
N ALA A 125 10.38 -8.21 -15.42
CA ALA A 125 10.93 -7.55 -14.25
C ALA A 125 10.49 -6.08 -14.25
N THR A 126 10.04 -5.60 -13.11
CA THR A 126 9.69 -4.19 -12.89
C THR A 126 10.41 -3.69 -11.65
N LEU A 127 11.04 -2.53 -11.79
CA LEU A 127 11.51 -1.73 -10.67
C LEU A 127 10.49 -0.64 -10.39
N MET A 128 10.07 -0.52 -9.15
CA MET A 128 9.21 0.55 -8.67
C MET A 128 9.93 1.39 -7.63
N LYS A 129 9.92 2.71 -7.79
CA LYS A 129 10.36 3.64 -6.74
C LYS A 129 9.30 3.66 -5.65
N GLU A 130 9.65 3.18 -4.46
CA GLU A 130 8.67 2.86 -3.42
C GLU A 130 8.25 4.11 -2.62
N GLU A 131 9.16 5.04 -2.41
CA GLU A 131 8.94 6.25 -1.62
C GLU A 131 9.60 7.49 -2.27
N TYR A 132 9.26 8.67 -1.76
CA TYR A 132 9.93 9.92 -2.07
C TYR A 132 10.85 10.30 -0.90
N ALA A 133 12.01 9.65 -0.76
CA ALA A 133 13.03 10.07 0.20
C ALA A 133 13.83 11.30 -0.28
N THR A 134 13.20 12.20 -1.05
CA THR A 134 13.81 13.38 -1.67
C THR A 134 14.95 13.10 -2.66
N SER A 135 15.18 11.83 -3.04
CA SER A 135 16.16 11.46 -4.07
C SER A 135 15.48 11.13 -5.41
N VAL A 136 16.20 11.41 -6.50
CA VAL A 136 15.80 10.97 -7.84
C VAL A 136 16.37 9.59 -8.14
N LEU A 137 15.57 8.74 -8.80
CA LEU A 137 16.05 7.52 -9.43
C LEU A 137 16.51 7.86 -10.84
N THR A 138 17.79 7.68 -11.14
CA THR A 138 18.32 7.68 -12.52
C THR A 138 18.55 6.25 -12.99
N PHE A 139 17.99 5.89 -14.15
CA PHE A 139 18.07 4.53 -14.70
C PHE A 139 19.08 4.46 -15.85
N HIS A 140 20.01 3.50 -15.78
CA HIS A 140 21.13 3.37 -16.71
C HIS A 140 21.07 2.11 -17.60
N GLY A 141 20.04 1.26 -17.44
CA GLY A 141 19.80 0.11 -18.31
C GLY A 141 19.55 -1.19 -17.55
N PHE A 142 19.14 -2.22 -18.30
CA PHE A 142 19.06 -3.59 -17.81
C PHE A 142 20.14 -4.46 -18.44
N GLU A 143 20.56 -5.47 -17.69
CA GLU A 143 21.47 -6.53 -18.14
C GLU A 143 20.77 -7.87 -17.99
N ILE A 144 20.68 -8.66 -19.07
CA ILE A 144 20.07 -9.99 -19.08
C ILE A 144 21.15 -11.02 -19.36
N THR A 145 21.27 -12.03 -18.51
CA THR A 145 22.21 -13.14 -18.72
C THR A 145 21.55 -14.26 -19.53
N ASN A 146 22.25 -14.74 -20.56
CA ASN A 146 21.87 -15.88 -21.40
C ASN A 146 20.48 -15.73 -22.03
N GLY A 147 20.17 -14.52 -22.52
CA GLY A 147 18.81 -14.14 -22.80
C GLY A 147 18.62 -13.19 -23.98
N GLU A 148 17.40 -12.70 -24.11
CA GLU A 148 16.98 -11.71 -25.10
C GLU A 148 15.87 -10.82 -24.54
N VAL A 149 15.76 -9.62 -25.12
CA VAL A 149 14.66 -8.69 -24.84
C VAL A 149 13.42 -9.10 -25.64
N ILE A 150 12.26 -9.03 -25.00
CA ILE A 150 10.96 -9.31 -25.62
C ILE A 150 10.13 -8.04 -25.65
N ALA A 151 9.39 -7.84 -26.74
CA ALA A 151 8.44 -6.75 -26.85
C ALA A 151 7.42 -6.76 -25.69
N PRO A 152 7.21 -5.62 -25.02
CA PRO A 152 6.25 -5.54 -23.93
C PRO A 152 4.80 -5.63 -24.47
N PRO A 153 3.81 -6.05 -23.66
CA PRO A 153 2.41 -6.07 -24.07
C PRO A 153 1.91 -4.65 -24.42
N PRO A 154 0.78 -4.43 -25.09
CA PRO A 154 0.23 -3.08 -25.26
C PRO A 154 0.12 -2.31 -23.93
N ARG A 155 0.29 -0.97 -23.97
CA ARG A 155 0.05 -0.14 -22.78
C ARG A 155 -1.44 -0.20 -22.40
N PRO A 156 -1.78 -0.08 -21.10
CA PRO A 156 -3.15 0.15 -20.70
C PRO A 156 -3.76 1.35 -21.44
N ASP A 157 -5.01 1.22 -21.82
CA ASP A 157 -5.78 2.26 -22.52
C ASP A 157 -6.33 3.32 -21.56
N LYS A 158 -6.33 3.04 -20.25
CA LYS A 158 -6.83 3.91 -19.19
C LYS A 158 -5.71 4.37 -18.26
N ARG A 159 -5.88 5.58 -17.73
CA ARG A 159 -4.85 6.33 -17.00
C ARG A 159 -5.45 7.10 -15.85
N ILE A 160 -4.79 7.09 -14.69
CA ILE A 160 -5.20 7.83 -13.50
C ILE A 160 -4.03 8.68 -12.99
N ALA A 161 -4.26 9.96 -12.72
CA ALA A 161 -3.29 10.82 -12.04
C ALA A 161 -3.73 11.05 -10.58
N PHE A 162 -2.79 11.03 -9.66
CA PHE A 162 -3.03 11.13 -8.22
C PHE A 162 -2.25 12.31 -7.64
N PHE A 163 -2.94 13.22 -6.94
CA PHE A 163 -2.35 14.35 -6.25
C PHE A 163 -2.80 14.39 -4.79
N GLY A 164 -1.86 14.48 -3.84
CA GLY A 164 -2.28 14.42 -2.43
C GLY A 164 -1.20 14.57 -1.38
N ASP A 165 -1.56 14.17 -0.15
CA ASP A 165 -0.69 14.24 1.02
C ASP A 165 -0.19 12.86 1.49
N SER A 166 0.22 12.75 2.76
CA SER A 166 0.72 11.53 3.40
C SER A 166 -0.17 10.29 3.21
N ASN A 167 -1.49 10.43 3.21
CA ASN A 167 -2.37 9.26 3.02
C ASN A 167 -2.33 8.76 1.57
N MET A 168 -2.05 9.63 0.60
CA MET A 168 -1.84 9.21 -0.78
C MET A 168 -0.41 8.71 -1.03
N GLU A 169 0.56 9.28 -0.31
CA GLU A 169 1.97 8.87 -0.30
C GLU A 169 2.17 7.44 0.26
N GLY A 170 1.27 6.97 1.12
CA GLY A 170 1.46 5.71 1.84
C GLY A 170 2.41 5.86 3.03
N PHE A 171 2.25 6.96 3.77
CA PHE A 171 2.96 7.18 5.02
C PHE A 171 2.52 6.16 6.08
N SER A 172 3.46 5.49 6.75
CA SER A 172 3.21 4.38 7.69
C SER A 172 2.55 3.13 7.09
N LEU A 173 2.54 2.98 5.75
CA LEU A 173 1.85 1.90 5.05
C LEU A 173 2.18 0.49 5.56
N TYR A 174 3.42 0.27 6.03
CA TYR A 174 3.97 -1.03 6.44
C TYR A 174 4.04 -1.24 7.97
N ASP A 175 3.34 -0.44 8.77
CA ASP A 175 3.37 -0.53 10.23
C ASP A 175 1.97 -0.57 10.87
N GLU A 176 1.58 -1.74 11.35
CA GLU A 176 0.31 -1.98 12.07
C GLU A 176 0.37 -1.57 13.56
N LYS A 177 1.57 -1.42 14.14
CA LYS A 177 1.76 -0.97 15.52
C LYS A 177 1.81 0.55 15.64
N ASN A 178 1.94 1.22 14.50
CA ASN A 178 2.32 2.63 14.47
C ASN A 178 3.61 2.84 15.30
N GLY A 179 4.59 1.97 15.08
CA GLY A 179 5.98 2.14 15.49
C GLY A 179 6.67 3.28 14.70
N THR A 180 7.99 3.32 14.69
CA THR A 180 8.74 4.44 14.08
C THR A 180 8.40 4.60 12.60
N VAL A 181 7.59 5.62 12.30
CA VAL A 181 7.01 5.88 10.98
C VAL A 181 8.03 6.13 9.86
N ASN A 182 9.28 6.41 10.22
CA ASN A 182 10.33 6.79 9.27
C ASN A 182 10.74 5.67 8.29
N ASP A 183 10.53 4.39 8.63
CA ASP A 183 10.94 3.24 7.78
C ASP A 183 9.76 2.44 7.20
N ALA A 184 8.53 2.92 7.43
CA ALA A 184 7.30 2.21 7.12
C ALA A 184 6.53 2.80 5.93
N ASN A 185 7.10 3.77 5.23
CA ASN A 185 6.48 4.38 4.07
C ASN A 185 6.58 3.48 2.83
N GLY A 186 5.60 3.60 1.94
CA GLY A 186 5.80 3.16 0.56
C GLY A 186 4.53 3.12 -0.26
N THR A 187 4.68 2.74 -1.52
CA THR A 187 3.63 2.97 -2.52
C THR A 187 2.96 1.69 -3.03
N TYR A 188 3.64 0.53 -3.05
CA TYR A 188 3.11 -0.63 -3.78
C TYR A 188 1.74 -1.11 -3.29
N PHE A 189 1.53 -1.14 -1.97
CA PHE A 189 0.22 -1.48 -1.39
C PHE A 189 -0.62 -0.25 -1.00
N ALA A 190 -0.11 0.97 -1.22
CA ALA A 190 -0.91 2.17 -1.03
C ALA A 190 -2.04 2.20 -2.08
N TYR A 191 -3.18 2.79 -1.69
CA TYR A 191 -4.38 2.81 -2.50
C TYR A 191 -4.19 3.30 -3.96
N PRO A 192 -3.31 4.27 -4.30
CA PRO A 192 -3.11 4.67 -5.70
C PRO A 192 -2.58 3.55 -6.58
N ALA A 193 -1.58 2.80 -6.09
CA ALA A 193 -1.01 1.67 -6.82
C ALA A 193 -1.98 0.50 -6.86
N THR A 194 -2.62 0.21 -5.73
CA THR A 194 -3.59 -0.88 -5.60
C THR A 194 -4.79 -0.67 -6.53
N VAL A 195 -5.43 0.51 -6.53
CA VAL A 195 -6.58 0.80 -7.42
C VAL A 195 -6.19 0.76 -8.89
N SER A 196 -4.97 1.18 -9.23
CA SER A 196 -4.47 1.16 -10.60
C SER A 196 -4.28 -0.28 -11.11
N ARG A 197 -3.81 -1.20 -10.25
CA ARG A 197 -3.77 -2.63 -10.58
C ARG A 197 -5.16 -3.24 -10.66
N MET A 198 -6.07 -2.90 -9.75
CA MET A 198 -7.47 -3.35 -9.77
C MET A 198 -8.17 -3.00 -11.09
N LEU A 199 -7.95 -1.80 -11.62
CA LEU A 199 -8.56 -1.32 -12.86
C LEU A 199 -7.72 -1.60 -14.12
N GLY A 200 -6.49 -2.08 -13.95
CA GLY A 200 -5.52 -2.31 -15.03
C GLY A 200 -5.17 -1.04 -15.79
N THR A 201 -4.75 0.01 -15.09
CA THR A 201 -4.47 1.36 -15.61
C THR A 201 -3.00 1.73 -15.47
N GLU A 202 -2.52 2.68 -16.26
CA GLU A 202 -1.29 3.41 -15.91
C GLU A 202 -1.58 4.45 -14.85
N MET A 203 -0.58 4.77 -14.04
CA MET A 203 -0.69 5.81 -13.02
C MET A 203 0.49 6.77 -13.00
N GLN A 204 0.22 7.95 -12.44
CA GLN A 204 1.21 8.88 -11.93
C GLN A 204 0.77 9.32 -10.54
N LEU A 205 1.73 9.40 -9.62
CA LEU A 205 1.50 9.76 -8.22
C LEU A 205 2.37 10.95 -7.82
N GLN A 206 1.72 12.04 -7.40
CA GLN A 206 2.35 13.24 -6.87
C GLN A 206 1.78 13.51 -5.49
N ALA A 207 2.38 12.90 -4.48
CA ALA A 207 1.97 13.08 -3.10
C ALA A 207 3.20 13.18 -2.20
N PHE A 208 3.06 13.95 -1.13
CA PHE A 208 4.11 14.09 -0.12
C PHE A 208 3.51 14.42 1.23
N GLY A 209 4.18 13.95 2.29
CA GLY A 209 3.73 14.10 3.66
C GLY A 209 3.40 15.55 4.02
N SER A 210 2.29 15.74 4.71
CA SER A 210 1.80 17.05 5.17
C SER A 210 1.45 18.05 4.06
N ALA A 211 1.36 17.67 2.78
CA ALA A 211 1.01 18.60 1.70
C ALA A 211 -0.35 19.31 1.96
N THR A 212 -0.42 20.59 1.61
CA THR A 212 -1.70 21.34 1.52
C THR A 212 -2.24 21.34 0.09
N LEU A 213 -3.44 21.88 -0.11
CA LEU A 213 -3.91 22.22 -1.46
C LEU A 213 -3.06 23.31 -2.10
N ASP A 214 -2.70 24.32 -1.31
CA ASP A 214 -1.91 25.50 -1.72
C ASP A 214 -1.27 26.11 -0.47
N GLY A 215 -0.07 26.68 -0.56
CA GLY A 215 0.67 27.14 0.60
C GLY A 215 1.85 28.05 0.28
N PRO A 216 2.56 28.52 1.32
CA PRO A 216 3.76 29.34 1.16
C PRO A 216 5.01 28.51 0.78
N THR A 217 4.89 27.21 0.55
CA THR A 217 5.99 26.28 0.30
C THR A 217 5.65 25.35 -0.85
N ALA A 218 6.65 24.82 -1.55
CA ALA A 218 6.52 23.80 -2.60
C ALA A 218 5.72 22.54 -2.23
N ASN A 219 5.53 22.27 -0.94
CA ASN A 219 4.82 21.10 -0.44
C ASN A 219 3.29 21.31 -0.47
N ASP A 220 2.75 21.47 -1.67
CA ASP A 220 1.33 21.57 -1.91
C ASP A 220 0.93 21.08 -3.32
N VAL A 221 -0.35 20.74 -3.48
CA VAL A 221 -0.88 20.21 -4.73
C VAL A 221 -0.72 21.19 -5.90
N MET A 222 -0.84 22.50 -5.66
CA MET A 222 -0.63 23.51 -6.70
C MET A 222 0.78 23.42 -7.30
N SER A 223 1.82 23.37 -6.47
CA SER A 223 3.20 23.17 -6.92
C SER A 223 3.39 21.79 -7.57
N PHE A 224 2.76 20.73 -7.06
CA PHE A 224 2.90 19.37 -7.62
C PHE A 224 2.40 19.24 -9.07
N ILE A 225 1.36 19.99 -9.44
CA ILE A 225 0.81 20.02 -10.81
C ILE A 225 1.88 20.47 -11.82
N TYR A 226 2.73 21.41 -11.43
CA TYR A 226 3.75 22.03 -12.27
C TYR A 226 5.17 21.58 -11.89
N SER A 227 5.35 20.38 -11.33
CA SER A 227 6.69 19.95 -10.89
C SER A 227 7.07 18.56 -11.40
N PRO A 228 8.19 18.40 -12.13
CA PRO A 228 8.72 17.07 -12.49
C PRO A 228 9.22 16.28 -11.26
N ALA A 229 9.58 16.95 -10.17
CA ALA A 229 9.89 16.39 -8.84
C ALA A 229 9.60 17.43 -7.75
N LEU A 230 9.41 17.02 -6.49
CA LEU A 230 9.06 17.91 -5.37
C LEU A 230 10.07 19.06 -5.18
N ASP A 231 11.37 18.78 -5.37
CA ASP A 231 12.48 19.71 -5.19
C ASP A 231 12.83 20.50 -6.48
N ARG A 232 12.09 20.28 -7.56
CA ARG A 232 12.34 20.87 -8.89
C ARG A 232 11.09 21.59 -9.40
N GLU A 233 10.65 22.60 -8.65
CA GLU A 233 9.49 23.42 -9.05
C GLU A 233 9.71 24.14 -10.37
N ASP A 234 8.73 24.04 -11.28
CA ASP A 234 8.75 24.74 -12.56
C ASP A 234 7.33 25.12 -13.00
N ALA A 235 6.91 26.35 -12.71
CA ALA A 235 5.58 26.84 -13.10
C ALA A 235 5.26 26.74 -14.61
N THR A 236 6.28 26.56 -15.47
CA THR A 236 6.13 26.36 -16.92
C THR A 236 5.98 24.90 -17.32
N TYR A 237 6.27 23.96 -16.42
CA TYR A 237 6.12 22.53 -16.64
C TYR A 237 4.67 22.21 -17.01
N ARG A 238 4.50 21.39 -18.05
CA ARG A 238 3.21 20.86 -18.48
C ARG A 238 3.37 19.37 -18.69
N ASP A 239 2.76 18.60 -17.82
CA ASP A 239 2.81 17.15 -17.87
C ASP A 239 2.07 16.63 -19.13
N PRO A 240 2.73 15.88 -20.02
CA PRO A 240 2.09 15.33 -21.20
C PRO A 240 1.17 14.14 -20.90
N PHE A 241 1.10 13.67 -19.64
CA PHE A 241 0.20 12.60 -19.24
C PHE A 241 -1.25 12.96 -19.57
N ARG A 242 -1.98 11.99 -20.13
CA ARG A 242 -3.39 12.16 -20.53
C ARG A 242 -4.27 11.29 -19.62
N PRO A 243 -4.53 11.72 -18.37
CA PRO A 243 -5.38 10.97 -17.46
C PRO A 243 -6.82 10.94 -17.97
N HIS A 244 -7.53 9.86 -17.68
CA HIS A 244 -8.99 9.82 -17.82
C HIS A 244 -9.66 10.20 -16.50
N VAL A 245 -8.99 9.92 -15.38
CA VAL A 245 -9.41 10.29 -14.04
C VAL A 245 -8.25 10.97 -13.32
N ILE A 246 -8.53 12.03 -12.57
CA ILE A 246 -7.60 12.68 -11.66
C ILE A 246 -8.19 12.57 -10.25
N VAL A 247 -7.41 12.07 -9.30
CA VAL A 247 -7.83 11.94 -7.90
C VAL A 247 -7.04 12.94 -7.07
N VAL A 248 -7.74 13.76 -6.28
CA VAL A 248 -7.16 14.73 -5.37
C VAL A 248 -7.51 14.34 -3.93
N ASN A 249 -6.50 14.00 -3.13
CA ASN A 249 -6.65 13.70 -1.70
C ASN A 249 -5.71 14.60 -0.89
N ALA A 250 -6.18 15.82 -0.61
CA ALA A 250 -5.51 16.83 0.19
C ALA A 250 -6.56 17.70 0.89
N GLY A 251 -6.14 18.74 1.62
CA GLY A 251 -7.04 19.67 2.31
C GLY A 251 -7.14 19.42 3.82
N ALA A 252 -6.79 18.22 4.29
CA ALA A 252 -6.76 17.93 5.72
C ALA A 252 -5.72 18.81 6.44
N ASN A 253 -4.52 18.88 5.87
CA ASN A 253 -3.44 19.68 6.45
C ASN A 253 -3.61 21.20 6.24
N ASP A 254 -4.58 21.64 5.45
CA ASP A 254 -4.93 23.06 5.34
C ASP A 254 -5.61 23.56 6.62
N ILE A 255 -6.34 22.69 7.34
CA ILE A 255 -7.02 23.04 8.59
C ILE A 255 -6.03 23.50 9.67
N SER A 256 -4.90 22.82 9.81
CA SER A 256 -3.90 23.19 10.82
C SER A 256 -3.07 24.42 10.43
N ARG A 257 -3.09 24.81 9.15
CA ARG A 257 -2.25 25.90 8.60
C ARG A 257 -3.01 27.17 8.26
N LEU A 258 -4.34 27.12 8.24
CA LEU A 258 -5.19 28.28 8.01
C LEU A 258 -5.81 28.77 9.31
N PRO A 259 -5.95 30.10 9.48
CA PRO A 259 -6.67 30.65 10.63
C PRO A 259 -8.11 30.09 10.71
N PRO A 260 -8.67 29.90 11.91
CA PRO A 260 -10.03 29.38 12.07
C PRO A 260 -11.09 30.27 11.43
N GLU A 261 -10.87 31.59 11.34
CA GLU A 261 -11.78 32.50 10.67
C GLU A 261 -11.82 32.25 9.15
N ASP A 262 -13.03 32.07 8.63
CA ASP A 262 -13.30 31.77 7.21
C ASP A 262 -12.56 30.55 6.67
N GLN A 263 -12.08 29.64 7.54
CA GLN A 263 -11.25 28.49 7.16
C GLN A 263 -11.90 27.66 6.04
N LYS A 264 -13.17 27.28 6.20
CA LYS A 264 -13.95 26.58 5.17
C LYS A 264 -13.94 27.33 3.83
N ALA A 265 -14.20 28.64 3.84
CA ALA A 265 -14.24 29.44 2.62
C ALA A 265 -12.87 29.51 1.92
N ARG A 266 -11.78 29.60 2.70
CA ARG A 266 -10.40 29.57 2.21
C ARG A 266 -10.04 28.22 1.60
N ILE A 267 -10.37 27.11 2.25
CA ILE A 267 -10.09 25.76 1.74
C ILE A 267 -10.91 25.50 0.46
N LYS A 268 -12.19 25.89 0.41
CA LYS A 268 -12.98 25.82 -0.84
C LYS A 268 -12.34 26.65 -1.97
N ALA A 269 -11.80 27.82 -1.67
CA ALA A 269 -11.09 28.62 -2.66
C ALA A 269 -9.83 27.94 -3.19
N ARG A 270 -9.06 27.27 -2.32
CA ARG A 270 -7.89 26.46 -2.72
C ARG A 270 -8.27 25.27 -3.58
N TYR A 271 -9.35 24.55 -3.25
CA TYR A 271 -9.86 23.50 -4.13
C TYR A 271 -10.20 24.02 -5.52
N ARG A 272 -10.90 25.16 -5.62
CA ARG A 272 -11.22 25.77 -6.93
C ARG A 272 -9.96 26.13 -7.72
N ALA A 273 -8.91 26.62 -7.06
CA ALA A 273 -7.63 26.93 -7.69
C ALA A 273 -6.93 25.65 -8.21
N VAL A 274 -6.83 24.61 -7.38
CA VAL A 274 -6.29 23.30 -7.76
C VAL A 274 -7.04 22.72 -8.96
N ILE A 275 -8.37 22.72 -8.92
CA ILE A 275 -9.21 22.22 -10.02
C ILE A 275 -8.94 23.02 -11.29
N ALA A 276 -8.90 24.36 -11.21
CA ALA A 276 -8.60 25.20 -12.36
C ALA A 276 -7.22 24.92 -12.96
N SER A 277 -6.18 24.73 -12.15
CA SER A 277 -4.84 24.36 -12.61
C SER A 277 -4.79 22.96 -13.23
N LEU A 278 -5.51 21.99 -12.66
CA LEU A 278 -5.65 20.66 -13.27
C LEU A 278 -6.33 20.75 -14.65
N ARG A 279 -7.36 21.59 -14.79
CA ARG A 279 -8.00 21.86 -16.08
C ARG A 279 -7.08 22.55 -17.08
N GLU A 280 -6.23 23.47 -16.61
CA GLU A 280 -5.24 24.14 -17.46
C GLU A 280 -4.21 23.15 -18.03
N VAL A 281 -3.72 22.22 -17.21
CA VAL A 281 -2.68 21.26 -17.60
C VAL A 281 -3.24 20.07 -18.38
N TYR A 282 -4.33 19.47 -17.90
CA TYR A 282 -4.85 18.20 -18.41
C TYR A 282 -6.12 18.34 -19.28
N GLY A 283 -6.74 19.52 -19.31
CA GLY A 283 -7.98 19.80 -20.03
C GLY A 283 -9.26 19.48 -19.25
N ASP A 284 -10.41 19.69 -19.91
CA ASP A 284 -11.75 19.50 -19.32
C ASP A 284 -12.27 18.05 -19.40
N GLU A 285 -11.68 17.22 -20.26
CA GLU A 285 -12.10 15.84 -20.47
C GLU A 285 -11.90 14.93 -19.23
N PRO A 286 -10.77 14.94 -18.50
CA PRO A 286 -10.57 14.04 -17.36
C PRO A 286 -11.61 14.26 -16.27
N HIS A 287 -12.08 13.19 -15.62
CA HIS A 287 -12.96 13.32 -14.46
C HIS A 287 -12.15 13.53 -13.19
N ILE A 288 -12.42 14.60 -12.44
CA ILE A 288 -11.74 14.92 -11.19
C ILE A 288 -12.54 14.34 -10.02
N VAL A 289 -11.89 13.59 -9.15
CA VAL A 289 -12.46 13.05 -7.90
C VAL A 289 -11.79 13.73 -6.72
N LEU A 290 -12.53 14.52 -5.96
CA LEU A 290 -12.11 14.97 -4.64
C LEU A 290 -12.32 13.82 -3.66
N TYR A 291 -11.24 13.20 -3.21
CA TYR A 291 -11.28 12.01 -2.37
C TYR A 291 -10.89 12.37 -0.94
N ASN A 292 -11.87 12.57 -0.05
CA ASN A 292 -11.63 13.11 1.28
C ASN A 292 -12.09 12.17 2.41
N ALA A 293 -11.29 12.08 3.46
CA ALA A 293 -11.66 11.36 4.67
C ALA A 293 -12.74 12.11 5.46
N TYR A 294 -13.67 11.38 6.06
CA TYR A 294 -14.60 11.89 7.08
C TYR A 294 -14.37 11.19 8.43
N SER A 295 -15.01 11.70 9.48
CA SER A 295 -14.96 11.15 10.85
C SER A 295 -13.60 11.32 11.54
N TRP A 296 -12.93 12.45 11.32
CA TRP A 296 -11.75 12.83 12.10
C TRP A 296 -11.82 14.24 12.70
N GLY A 297 -12.74 15.10 12.25
CA GLY A 297 -12.99 16.39 12.88
C GLY A 297 -14.25 17.13 12.44
N LEU A 298 -14.81 17.98 13.31
CA LEU A 298 -16.01 18.82 13.04
C LEU A 298 -15.86 19.89 11.94
N GLY A 299 -14.67 20.07 11.38
CA GLY A 299 -14.35 21.07 10.34
C GLY A 299 -13.67 20.48 9.12
N GLU A 300 -13.71 19.16 8.97
CA GLU A 300 -13.00 18.42 7.93
C GLU A 300 -13.50 18.71 6.50
N PRO A 301 -12.66 18.55 5.46
CA PRO A 301 -13.05 18.80 4.08
C PRO A 301 -14.27 18.00 3.61
N ALA A 302 -14.49 16.80 4.13
CA ALA A 302 -15.66 15.98 3.79
C ALA A 302 -16.99 16.69 4.05
N MET A 303 -17.04 17.66 4.97
CA MET A 303 -18.25 18.42 5.28
C MET A 303 -18.62 19.48 4.22
N TYR A 304 -17.72 19.81 3.29
CA TYR A 304 -17.95 20.90 2.34
C TYR A 304 -17.31 20.72 0.96
N SER A 305 -16.60 19.62 0.69
CA SER A 305 -16.08 19.32 -0.64
C SER A 305 -17.21 19.10 -1.66
N HIS A 306 -18.35 18.54 -1.24
CA HIS A 306 -19.55 18.45 -2.09
C HIS A 306 -20.05 19.83 -2.56
N GLU A 307 -19.97 20.86 -1.71
CA GLU A 307 -20.35 22.22 -2.12
C GLU A 307 -19.44 22.76 -3.23
N VAL A 308 -18.16 22.38 -3.26
CA VAL A 308 -17.25 22.76 -4.36
C VAL A 308 -17.67 22.07 -5.67
N VAL A 309 -18.07 20.81 -5.60
CA VAL A 309 -18.59 20.07 -6.75
C VAL A 309 -19.86 20.73 -7.28
N ASP A 310 -20.80 21.07 -6.40
CA ASP A 310 -22.07 21.73 -6.77
C ASP A 310 -21.84 23.13 -7.36
N GLU A 311 -20.86 23.88 -6.85
CA GLU A 311 -20.51 25.22 -7.34
C GLU A 311 -19.89 25.21 -8.73
N LEU A 312 -19.05 24.21 -9.05
CA LEU A 312 -18.28 24.16 -10.30
C LEU A 312 -18.96 23.31 -11.39
N GLY A 313 -19.56 22.18 -11.02
CA GLY A 313 -20.13 21.19 -11.94
C GLY A 313 -19.09 20.56 -12.88
N GLY A 314 -19.57 19.97 -13.99
CA GLY A 314 -18.74 19.33 -15.02
C GLY A 314 -18.28 17.91 -14.65
N ASN A 315 -17.16 17.47 -15.23
CA ASN A 315 -16.54 16.17 -14.95
C ASN A 315 -15.83 16.18 -13.59
N LEU A 316 -16.60 16.39 -12.52
CA LEU A 316 -16.13 16.58 -11.15
C LEU A 316 -17.06 15.83 -10.19
N SER A 317 -16.49 15.12 -9.22
CA SER A 317 -17.24 14.43 -8.17
C SER A 317 -16.48 14.47 -6.85
N VAL A 318 -17.20 14.22 -5.77
CA VAL A 318 -16.61 13.94 -4.45
C VAL A 318 -16.84 12.47 -4.13
N LEU A 319 -15.82 11.84 -3.52
CA LEU A 319 -15.91 10.53 -2.90
C LEU A 319 -15.39 10.66 -1.47
N LEU A 320 -16.11 10.09 -0.51
CA LEU A 320 -15.78 10.21 0.90
C LEU A 320 -15.44 8.83 1.47
N PHE A 321 -14.45 8.75 2.35
CA PHE A 321 -14.05 7.49 2.99
C PHE A 321 -13.90 7.65 4.52
N PRO A 322 -14.19 6.61 5.32
CA PRO A 322 -14.07 6.72 6.77
C PRO A 322 -12.60 6.74 7.21
N TRP A 323 -12.29 7.62 8.16
CA TRP A 323 -11.01 7.61 8.87
C TRP A 323 -11.02 6.51 9.95
N CYS A 324 -10.48 5.33 9.62
CA CYS A 324 -10.57 4.12 10.45
C CYS A 324 -9.30 3.78 11.26
N TRP A 325 -8.32 4.68 11.32
CA TRP A 325 -7.00 4.41 11.91
C TRP A 325 -6.66 5.34 13.09
N GLU A 326 -7.68 5.75 13.85
CA GLU A 326 -7.54 6.58 15.05
C GLU A 326 -6.69 7.85 14.83
N GLN A 327 -5.60 8.02 15.58
CA GLN A 327 -4.69 9.17 15.52
C GLN A 327 -3.48 8.94 14.61
N TRP A 328 -3.45 7.79 13.93
CA TRP A 328 -2.32 7.29 13.18
C TRP A 328 -2.48 7.57 11.68
N HIS A 329 -1.67 6.90 10.87
CA HIS A 329 -1.88 6.80 9.43
C HIS A 329 -2.42 5.43 9.07
N GLY A 330 -3.19 5.38 7.99
CA GLY A 330 -3.73 4.14 7.45
C GLY A 330 -2.59 3.20 7.04
N ASP A 331 -2.72 1.93 7.38
CA ASP A 331 -1.79 0.90 6.94
C ASP A 331 -2.28 0.23 5.64
N MET A 332 -1.55 -0.76 5.12
CA MET A 332 -1.94 -1.43 3.88
C MET A 332 -3.37 -1.99 3.87
N VAL A 333 -3.94 -2.36 5.03
CA VAL A 333 -5.29 -2.91 5.16
C VAL A 333 -6.33 -1.80 5.07
N ASP A 334 -6.04 -0.63 5.65
CA ASP A 334 -6.83 0.59 5.47
C ASP A 334 -6.80 1.06 4.01
N HIS A 335 -5.60 1.13 3.41
CA HIS A 335 -5.41 1.53 2.01
C HIS A 335 -6.09 0.57 1.03
N ALA A 336 -6.18 -0.72 1.34
CA ALA A 336 -6.91 -1.67 0.52
C ALA A 336 -8.43 -1.45 0.57
N GLY A 337 -8.96 -0.96 1.69
CA GLY A 337 -10.34 -0.47 1.77
C GLY A 337 -10.57 0.77 0.92
N GLN A 338 -9.67 1.74 1.03
CA GLN A 338 -9.68 2.94 0.19
C GLN A 338 -9.62 2.60 -1.30
N ALA A 339 -8.78 1.64 -1.70
CA ALA A 339 -8.64 1.22 -3.10
C ALA A 339 -9.93 0.60 -3.64
N ARG A 340 -10.58 -0.30 -2.88
CA ARG A 340 -11.87 -0.90 -3.26
C ARG A 340 -12.97 0.14 -3.41
N HIS A 341 -13.04 1.08 -2.47
CA HIS A 341 -14.03 2.15 -2.50
C HIS A 341 -13.83 3.06 -3.73
N LEU A 342 -12.60 3.47 -3.99
CA LEU A 342 -12.24 4.28 -5.15
C LEU A 342 -12.42 3.53 -6.48
N ALA A 343 -12.09 2.24 -6.55
CA ALA A 343 -12.27 1.43 -7.77
C ALA A 343 -13.74 1.38 -8.20
N ARG A 344 -14.65 1.11 -7.24
CA ARG A 344 -16.09 1.07 -7.47
C ARG A 344 -16.64 2.42 -7.92
N HIS A 345 -16.17 3.51 -7.31
CA HIS A 345 -16.54 4.85 -7.73
C HIS A 345 -16.10 5.13 -9.17
N ILE A 346 -14.84 4.87 -9.51
CA ILE A 346 -14.30 5.10 -10.85
C ILE A 346 -15.04 4.27 -11.91
N GLU A 347 -15.33 3.01 -11.62
CA GLU A 347 -16.15 2.16 -12.51
C GLU A 347 -17.56 2.76 -12.71
N SER A 348 -18.17 3.28 -11.64
CA SER A 348 -19.51 3.90 -11.69
C SER A 348 -19.59 5.19 -12.51
N LEU A 349 -18.45 5.85 -12.78
CA LEU A 349 -18.40 7.05 -13.64
C LEU A 349 -18.76 6.75 -15.11
N GLY A 350 -18.78 5.48 -15.52
CA GLY A 350 -19.15 5.10 -16.89
C GLY A 350 -18.12 5.44 -17.95
N LEU A 351 -16.86 5.69 -17.56
CA LEU A 351 -15.75 6.08 -18.46
C LEU A 351 -15.04 4.88 -19.11
N GLY A 352 -15.67 3.70 -19.10
CA GLY A 352 -15.10 2.46 -19.66
C GLY A 352 -13.99 1.83 -18.83
N PHE A 353 -13.93 2.14 -17.53
CA PHE A 353 -13.13 1.37 -16.57
C PHE A 353 -13.89 0.11 -16.16
N SER A 354 -13.17 -0.94 -15.80
CA SER A 354 -13.76 -2.14 -15.21
C SER A 354 -12.79 -2.72 -14.19
N ILE A 355 -13.32 -3.16 -13.05
CA ILE A 355 -12.53 -3.85 -12.02
C ILE A 355 -12.14 -5.23 -12.59
N ARG A 356 -10.83 -5.44 -12.78
CA ARG A 356 -10.25 -6.65 -13.38
C ARG A 356 -9.85 -7.68 -12.32
N GLN A 357 -9.53 -7.20 -11.13
CA GLN A 357 -9.13 -8.00 -9.98
C GLN A 357 -9.45 -7.24 -8.69
N ASP A 358 -9.57 -7.95 -7.58
CA ASP A 358 -9.65 -7.31 -6.27
C ASP A 358 -8.26 -6.84 -5.79
N ALA A 359 -8.23 -6.02 -4.73
CA ALA A 359 -6.97 -5.66 -4.09
C ALA A 359 -6.27 -6.89 -3.49
N GLU A 360 -4.95 -6.90 -3.57
CA GLU A 360 -4.09 -8.01 -3.12
C GLU A 360 -3.97 -8.12 -1.59
N VAL A 361 -4.55 -7.18 -0.87
CA VAL A 361 -4.52 -7.04 0.60
C VAL A 361 -5.95 -7.04 1.11
N VAL A 362 -6.15 -7.63 2.29
CA VAL A 362 -7.44 -7.60 3.01
C VAL A 362 -7.88 -6.16 3.30
N SER A 363 -9.17 -5.91 3.47
CA SER A 363 -9.70 -4.57 3.75
C SER A 363 -10.13 -4.42 5.19
N GLY A 364 -9.69 -3.34 5.84
CA GLY A 364 -10.12 -2.97 7.19
C GLY A 364 -11.43 -2.19 7.25
N TYR A 365 -12.06 -1.87 6.11
CA TYR A 365 -13.24 -1.01 6.06
C TYR A 365 -14.56 -1.74 6.34
N GLY A 366 -14.53 -3.06 6.42
CA GLY A 366 -15.70 -3.86 6.73
C GLY A 366 -16.87 -3.64 5.78
N ILE A 367 -16.62 -3.78 4.46
CA ILE A 367 -17.67 -3.67 3.44
C ILE A 367 -18.74 -4.73 3.70
N GLY A 368 -19.98 -4.30 3.91
CA GLY A 368 -21.07 -5.23 4.26
C GLY A 368 -20.96 -5.76 5.69
N GLN A 369 -20.26 -5.02 6.55
CA GLN A 369 -20.07 -5.31 7.98
C GLN A 369 -19.22 -6.59 8.21
N ASP A 370 -18.33 -6.87 7.28
CA ASP A 370 -17.25 -7.84 7.51
C ASP A 370 -16.19 -7.23 8.44
N VAL A 371 -15.43 -8.03 9.16
CA VAL A 371 -14.19 -7.57 9.84
C VAL A 371 -13.07 -8.51 9.42
N THR A 372 -11.82 -8.10 9.53
CA THR A 372 -10.68 -8.89 9.03
C THR A 372 -10.37 -10.09 9.92
N ASN A 373 -11.23 -11.11 10.00
CA ASN A 373 -10.85 -12.42 10.55
C ASN A 373 -11.84 -13.51 10.10
N GLY A 374 -11.51 -14.26 9.05
CA GLY A 374 -12.33 -15.26 8.38
C GLY A 374 -11.66 -15.73 7.09
N SER A 375 -12.39 -16.26 6.10
CA SER A 375 -11.89 -16.84 4.83
C SER A 375 -10.89 -16.01 3.96
N PHE A 376 -10.56 -14.77 4.35
CA PHE A 376 -9.66 -13.83 3.66
C PHE A 376 -8.27 -13.66 4.31
N GLU A 377 -7.97 -14.34 5.43
CA GLU A 377 -6.73 -14.17 6.21
C GLU A 377 -5.41 -14.34 5.43
N GLY A 378 -5.44 -15.00 4.27
CA GLY A 378 -4.25 -15.27 3.45
C GLY A 378 -3.65 -14.07 2.73
N ALA A 379 -4.28 -12.89 2.75
CA ALA A 379 -3.85 -11.73 1.96
C ALA A 379 -3.13 -10.61 2.75
N ALA A 380 -2.92 -10.76 4.06
CA ALA A 380 -2.02 -9.85 4.79
C ALA A 380 -0.57 -10.09 4.33
N ARG A 381 0.14 -9.01 3.96
CA ARG A 381 1.50 -9.07 3.39
C ARG A 381 2.57 -9.08 4.48
N ASP A 382 3.80 -9.42 4.12
CA ASP A 382 4.86 -9.76 5.08
C ASP A 382 5.14 -8.60 6.07
N GLY A 383 5.37 -8.97 7.34
CA GLY A 383 5.61 -8.04 8.45
C GLY A 383 4.42 -7.86 9.40
N TYR A 384 3.20 -8.25 8.98
CA TYR A 384 1.98 -8.07 9.77
C TYR A 384 1.69 -9.32 10.59
N GLY A 385 1.82 -9.20 11.91
CA GLY A 385 1.44 -10.18 12.93
C GLY A 385 -0.04 -10.14 13.28
N GLY A 386 -0.73 -9.00 13.08
CA GLY A 386 -2.13 -8.82 13.47
C GLY A 386 -3.16 -9.02 12.35
N PHE A 387 -2.78 -9.39 11.13
CA PHE A 387 -3.68 -9.37 9.94
C PHE A 387 -4.33 -8.00 9.65
N GLY A 388 -3.72 -6.90 10.09
CA GLY A 388 -4.31 -5.56 10.01
C GLY A 388 -5.22 -5.21 11.18
N TRP A 389 -5.35 -6.10 12.18
CA TRP A 389 -5.76 -5.67 13.50
C TRP A 389 -4.63 -4.87 14.15
N ARG A 390 -4.97 -3.73 14.72
CA ARG A 390 -4.01 -2.83 15.37
C ARG A 390 -3.75 -3.28 16.79
N TYR A 391 -2.49 -3.19 17.22
CA TYR A 391 -2.04 -3.55 18.57
C TYR A 391 -0.80 -2.75 18.97
N PHE A 392 -0.48 -2.73 20.26
CA PHE A 392 0.54 -1.86 20.82
C PHE A 392 1.75 -2.59 21.42
N GLU A 393 1.55 -3.82 21.90
CA GLU A 393 2.58 -4.61 22.60
C GLU A 393 2.97 -5.85 21.79
N ASP A 394 4.15 -6.39 22.07
CA ASP A 394 4.63 -7.61 21.42
C ASP A 394 3.95 -8.85 22.03
N GLY A 395 2.94 -9.39 21.34
CA GLY A 395 2.29 -10.65 21.74
C GLY A 395 1.15 -11.10 20.83
N VAL A 396 1.04 -10.47 19.67
CA VAL A 396 0.05 -10.77 18.63
C VAL A 396 0.73 -11.59 17.54
N GLU A 397 0.20 -12.78 17.28
CA GLU A 397 0.73 -13.70 16.29
C GLU A 397 -0.31 -14.01 15.22
N ARG A 398 0.15 -13.95 13.98
CA ARG A 398 -0.52 -14.55 12.83
C ARG A 398 -0.08 -16.00 12.72
N VAL A 399 -0.97 -16.92 13.01
CA VAL A 399 -0.68 -18.35 12.95
C VAL A 399 -1.21 -18.91 11.63
N ARG A 400 -0.40 -19.73 10.94
CA ARG A 400 -0.84 -20.53 9.79
C ARG A 400 -0.93 -21.99 10.20
N ASP A 401 -2.14 -22.52 10.29
CA ASP A 401 -2.42 -23.93 10.58
C ASP A 401 -3.69 -24.40 9.81
N PRO A 402 -3.54 -24.88 8.57
CA PRO A 402 -4.67 -25.32 7.74
C PRO A 402 -5.51 -26.46 8.29
N LEU A 403 -5.01 -27.20 9.28
CA LEU A 403 -5.75 -28.32 9.89
C LEU A 403 -6.42 -27.92 11.21
N GLY A 404 -5.84 -26.96 11.91
CA GLY A 404 -6.31 -26.50 13.22
C GLY A 404 -7.10 -25.20 13.20
N ALA A 405 -7.10 -24.44 12.10
CA ALA A 405 -7.95 -23.25 11.93
C ALA A 405 -9.44 -23.63 11.89
N LYS A 406 -10.30 -22.74 12.39
CA LYS A 406 -11.76 -22.89 12.32
C LYS A 406 -12.24 -22.57 10.90
N GLU A 407 -11.72 -21.52 10.28
CA GLU A 407 -11.99 -21.15 8.89
C GLU A 407 -10.66 -20.87 8.16
N GLY A 408 -10.58 -21.18 6.86
CA GLY A 408 -9.39 -20.86 6.06
C GLY A 408 -8.13 -21.63 6.47
N GLU A 409 -7.03 -20.91 6.65
CA GLU A 409 -5.71 -21.50 6.95
C GLU A 409 -4.99 -20.79 8.09
N HIS A 410 -5.58 -19.74 8.65
CA HIS A 410 -4.91 -18.88 9.60
C HIS A 410 -5.84 -18.54 10.77
N PHE A 411 -5.28 -17.91 11.80
CA PHE A 411 -6.04 -17.29 12.89
C PHE A 411 -5.10 -16.38 13.68
N ILE A 412 -5.66 -15.46 14.47
CA ILE A 412 -4.90 -14.58 15.34
C ILE A 412 -4.76 -15.20 16.73
N ARG A 413 -3.54 -15.19 17.26
CA ARG A 413 -3.24 -15.62 18.63
C ARG A 413 -2.77 -14.42 19.43
N LEU A 414 -3.34 -14.26 20.62
CA LEU A 414 -3.06 -13.19 21.57
C LEU A 414 -2.43 -13.79 22.83
N GLY A 415 -1.24 -13.32 23.18
CA GLY A 415 -0.60 -13.61 24.46
C GLY A 415 -1.40 -13.04 25.66
N PRO A 416 -1.13 -13.48 26.90
CA PRO A 416 -1.85 -13.01 28.08
C PRO A 416 -1.83 -11.48 28.23
N GLY A 417 -3.00 -10.86 28.29
CA GLY A 417 -3.16 -9.41 28.43
C GLY A 417 -3.19 -8.64 27.10
N GLU A 418 -2.85 -9.28 25.99
CA GLU A 418 -2.80 -8.65 24.67
C GLU A 418 -4.19 -8.29 24.16
N ILE A 419 -4.26 -7.15 23.47
CA ILE A 419 -5.47 -6.57 22.91
C ILE A 419 -5.21 -6.13 21.48
N VAL A 420 -6.17 -6.47 20.61
CA VAL A 420 -6.21 -5.98 19.24
C VAL A 420 -7.53 -5.27 18.99
N HIS A 421 -7.53 -4.33 18.05
CA HIS A 421 -8.76 -3.70 17.59
C HIS A 421 -8.79 -3.46 16.08
N GLN A 422 -10.00 -3.31 15.56
CA GLN A 422 -10.24 -2.88 14.19
C GLN A 422 -11.43 -1.95 14.13
N CYS A 423 -11.30 -0.85 13.39
CA CYS A 423 -12.36 0.12 13.18
C CYS A 423 -13.23 -0.26 11.98
N VAL A 424 -14.54 -0.09 12.13
CA VAL A 424 -15.49 -0.05 11.02
C VAL A 424 -16.29 1.25 11.04
N ASP A 425 -16.78 1.65 9.88
CA ASP A 425 -17.78 2.70 9.77
C ASP A 425 -19.08 2.26 10.44
N SER A 426 -19.63 3.11 11.31
CA SER A 426 -20.81 2.76 12.10
C SER A 426 -22.12 2.67 11.29
N THR A 427 -22.17 3.24 10.09
CA THR A 427 -23.34 3.11 9.22
C THR A 427 -23.28 1.84 8.37
N GLY A 428 -22.06 1.32 8.12
CA GLY A 428 -21.81 0.15 7.29
C GLY A 428 -22.03 0.39 5.78
N ASP A 429 -22.44 1.60 5.37
CA ASP A 429 -22.71 1.97 3.98
C ASP A 429 -21.73 3.03 3.43
N PHE A 430 -20.74 3.42 4.24
CA PHE A 430 -19.74 4.46 3.96
C PHE A 430 -20.33 5.85 3.72
N LYS A 431 -21.53 6.13 4.24
CA LYS A 431 -22.05 7.49 4.26
C LYS A 431 -21.60 8.20 5.53
N PRO A 432 -21.16 9.47 5.42
CA PRO A 432 -20.85 10.27 6.59
C PRO A 432 -22.08 10.45 7.47
N GLY A 433 -21.94 10.11 8.75
CA GLY A 433 -22.96 10.31 9.76
C GLY A 433 -22.75 9.40 10.98
N PRO A 434 -23.45 9.69 12.08
CA PRO A 434 -23.52 8.76 13.20
C PRO A 434 -24.42 7.57 12.87
N ALA A 435 -24.21 6.45 13.57
CA ALA A 435 -25.13 5.34 13.61
C ALA A 435 -26.56 5.78 13.97
N GLU A 436 -27.55 5.04 13.46
CA GLU A 436 -28.94 5.28 13.85
C GLU A 436 -29.11 5.08 15.37
N ARG A 437 -30.07 5.83 15.95
CA ARG A 437 -30.30 5.75 17.40
C ARG A 437 -30.75 4.34 17.79
N GLY A 438 -29.94 3.68 18.62
CA GLY A 438 -30.21 2.32 19.07
C GLY A 438 -29.79 1.26 18.06
N GLN A 439 -28.95 1.61 17.08
CA GLN A 439 -28.31 0.67 16.18
C GLN A 439 -27.63 -0.44 17.00
N GLN A 440 -27.98 -1.69 16.69
CA GLN A 440 -27.41 -2.87 17.31
C GLN A 440 -26.46 -3.55 16.34
N TYR A 441 -25.41 -4.16 16.90
CA TYR A 441 -24.51 -5.05 16.18
C TYR A 441 -24.44 -6.38 16.92
N THR A 442 -24.22 -7.46 16.19
CA THR A 442 -23.90 -8.78 16.70
C THR A 442 -22.45 -9.06 16.33
N LEU A 443 -21.58 -9.06 17.33
CA LEU A 443 -20.19 -9.49 17.19
C LEU A 443 -20.09 -10.97 17.51
N THR A 444 -19.63 -11.76 16.56
CA THR A 444 -19.37 -13.20 16.74
C THR A 444 -17.90 -13.50 16.54
N ALA A 445 -17.38 -14.52 17.22
CA ALA A 445 -16.04 -15.06 16.98
C ALA A 445 -15.98 -16.54 17.37
N ALA A 446 -15.18 -17.32 16.64
CA ALA A 446 -14.70 -18.60 17.14
C ALA A 446 -13.49 -18.35 18.05
N ILE A 447 -13.50 -18.92 19.24
CA ILE A 447 -12.46 -18.69 20.25
C ILE A 447 -12.05 -20.03 20.87
N ARG A 448 -10.74 -20.19 21.10
CA ARG A 448 -10.17 -21.25 21.97
C ARG A 448 -8.97 -20.73 22.75
N SER A 449 -8.59 -21.46 23.80
CA SER A 449 -7.27 -21.33 24.43
C SER A 449 -6.28 -22.25 23.71
N SER A 450 -5.02 -21.84 23.56
CA SER A 450 -3.95 -22.79 23.19
C SER A 450 -3.50 -23.66 24.38
N GLU A 451 -4.06 -23.41 25.56
CA GLU A 451 -3.86 -24.14 26.81
C GLU A 451 -5.16 -24.91 27.20
N GLU A 452 -5.20 -25.54 28.38
CA GLU A 452 -6.39 -26.28 28.84
C GLU A 452 -7.62 -25.37 29.02
N SER A 453 -7.38 -24.15 29.50
CA SER A 453 -8.40 -23.11 29.72
C SER A 453 -7.79 -21.72 29.57
N GLY A 454 -8.63 -20.71 29.39
CA GLY A 454 -8.23 -19.30 29.41
C GLY A 454 -9.45 -18.39 29.55
N ALA A 455 -9.22 -17.08 29.59
CA ALA A 455 -10.28 -16.07 29.59
C ALA A 455 -10.13 -15.14 28.39
N ALA A 456 -11.15 -15.08 27.56
CA ALA A 456 -11.21 -14.31 26.32
C ALA A 456 -12.19 -13.15 26.47
N ILE A 457 -11.92 -12.02 25.80
CA ILE A 457 -12.82 -10.86 25.78
C ILE A 457 -13.21 -10.53 24.33
N LEU A 458 -14.52 -10.39 24.12
CA LEU A 458 -15.09 -9.71 22.95
C LEU A 458 -15.70 -8.38 23.38
N GLY A 459 -15.63 -7.38 22.52
CA GLY A 459 -16.28 -6.12 22.78
C GLY A 459 -16.16 -5.11 21.66
N ALA A 460 -16.62 -3.90 21.93
CA ALA A 460 -16.36 -2.76 21.08
C ALA A 460 -16.20 -1.47 21.87
N ASP A 461 -15.50 -0.51 21.30
CA ASP A 461 -15.47 0.88 21.73
C ASP A 461 -16.03 1.77 20.62
N TYR A 462 -16.51 2.95 20.97
CA TYR A 462 -17.21 3.82 20.05
C TYR A 462 -16.54 5.20 20.03
N GLU A 463 -16.49 5.81 18.86
CA GLU A 463 -15.96 7.16 18.69
C GLU A 463 -16.93 8.01 17.87
N GLY A 464 -17.10 9.25 18.30
CA GLY A 464 -17.84 10.25 17.53
C GLY A 464 -17.06 10.74 16.31
N GLN A 465 -17.52 11.84 15.72
CA GLN A 465 -16.88 12.43 14.54
C GLN A 465 -15.45 12.92 14.84
N ASP A 466 -15.25 13.63 15.95
CA ASP A 466 -13.90 14.06 16.34
C ASP A 466 -13.08 12.89 16.88
N LEU A 467 -11.82 12.82 16.46
CA LEU A 467 -10.83 11.90 17.05
C LEU A 467 -10.59 12.18 18.53
N TYR A 468 -9.98 11.21 19.20
CA TYR A 468 -9.51 11.27 20.60
C TYR A 468 -10.65 11.31 21.63
N LYS A 469 -11.88 10.97 21.22
CA LYS A 469 -13.09 10.97 22.07
C LYS A 469 -13.64 9.56 22.28
N ARG A 470 -12.75 8.62 22.58
CA ARG A 470 -13.03 7.25 23.07
C ARG A 470 -12.84 7.19 24.58
N ARG A 471 -13.48 6.24 25.31
CA ARG A 471 -13.16 5.90 26.75
C ARG A 471 -14.15 4.97 27.47
N ASN A 472 -15.10 4.32 26.79
CA ASN A 472 -16.06 3.47 27.51
C ASN A 472 -16.43 2.22 26.70
N PRO A 473 -15.50 1.26 26.55
CA PRO A 473 -15.76 0.06 25.79
C PRO A 473 -16.83 -0.81 26.45
N GLU A 474 -17.67 -1.42 25.63
CA GLU A 474 -18.58 -2.48 26.00
C GLU A 474 -17.84 -3.82 25.83
N LEU A 475 -17.47 -4.45 26.94
CA LEU A 475 -16.65 -5.67 26.96
C LEU A 475 -17.39 -6.81 27.67
N GLN A 476 -17.23 -8.03 27.15
CA GLN A 476 -17.74 -9.25 27.76
C GLN A 476 -16.64 -10.31 27.81
N SER A 477 -16.43 -10.90 29.00
CA SER A 477 -15.46 -11.97 29.23
C SER A 477 -16.12 -13.35 29.12
N PHE A 478 -15.36 -14.32 28.65
CA PHE A 478 -15.75 -15.72 28.46
C PHE A 478 -14.64 -16.65 28.96
N ASP A 479 -15.00 -17.66 29.74
CA ASP A 479 -14.13 -18.81 30.00
C ASP A 479 -14.09 -19.69 28.76
N VAL A 480 -12.89 -19.93 28.22
CA VAL A 480 -12.70 -20.71 26.98
C VAL A 480 -11.82 -21.94 27.23
N SER A 481 -12.08 -23.02 26.49
CA SER A 481 -11.33 -24.28 26.55
C SER A 481 -10.34 -24.43 25.39
N GLY A 482 -9.59 -25.53 25.36
CA GLY A 482 -8.70 -25.88 24.24
C GLY A 482 -9.37 -26.24 22.90
N GLU A 483 -10.69 -26.08 22.79
CA GLU A 483 -11.48 -26.47 21.62
C GLU A 483 -12.18 -25.23 21.05
N TRP A 484 -12.28 -25.13 19.73
CA TRP A 484 -12.99 -24.02 19.09
C TRP A 484 -14.48 -24.01 19.46
N GLN A 485 -14.94 -22.90 20.01
CA GLN A 485 -16.35 -22.66 20.29
C GLN A 485 -16.75 -21.29 19.75
N ASP A 486 -18.01 -21.16 19.33
CA ASP A 486 -18.54 -19.93 18.75
C ASP A 486 -19.19 -19.10 19.86
N TYR A 487 -18.77 -17.85 19.98
CA TYR A 487 -19.27 -16.87 20.96
C TYR A 487 -19.92 -15.71 20.23
N ALA A 488 -20.93 -15.10 20.86
CA ALA A 488 -21.66 -13.97 20.31
C ALA A 488 -22.05 -12.98 21.41
N ILE A 489 -21.94 -11.69 21.09
CA ILE A 489 -22.43 -10.59 21.93
C ILE A 489 -23.27 -9.63 21.09
N THR A 490 -24.23 -8.98 21.74
CA THR A 490 -25.00 -7.88 21.14
C THR A 490 -24.47 -6.58 21.70
N LEU A 491 -24.06 -5.69 20.81
CA LEU A 491 -23.49 -4.38 21.07
C LEU A 491 -24.50 -3.30 20.67
N THR A 492 -24.60 -2.22 21.43
CA THR A 492 -25.50 -1.10 21.07
C THR A 492 -24.70 0.19 20.91
N ALA A 493 -24.65 0.72 19.68
CA ALA A 493 -23.96 1.98 19.43
C ALA A 493 -24.65 3.16 20.16
N PRO A 494 -23.87 4.04 20.82
CA PRO A 494 -24.32 5.37 21.16
C PRO A 494 -24.83 6.13 19.93
N ALA A 495 -25.82 7.01 20.13
CA ALA A 495 -26.44 7.77 19.03
C ALA A 495 -25.50 8.77 18.32
N ASP A 496 -24.33 9.03 18.89
CA ASP A 496 -23.28 9.89 18.35
C ASP A 496 -22.06 9.11 17.84
N ALA A 497 -22.10 7.77 17.83
CA ALA A 497 -21.02 6.95 17.32
C ALA A 497 -20.95 7.06 15.80
N TRP A 498 -19.80 7.50 15.27
CA TRP A 498 -19.50 7.46 13.84
C TRP A 498 -18.65 6.24 13.47
N LYS A 499 -17.92 5.70 14.44
CA LYS A 499 -16.99 4.58 14.27
C LYS A 499 -17.21 3.56 15.38
N VAL A 500 -17.06 2.28 15.01
CA VAL A 500 -17.10 1.14 15.94
C VAL A 500 -15.75 0.44 15.88
N TYR A 501 -15.05 0.38 17.01
CA TYR A 501 -13.78 -0.33 17.13
C TYR A 501 -14.04 -1.68 17.78
N VAL A 502 -14.06 -2.74 16.99
CA VAL A 502 -14.16 -4.13 17.48
C VAL A 502 -12.91 -4.47 18.26
N ILE A 503 -13.07 -5.13 19.41
CA ILE A 503 -11.99 -5.48 20.34
C ILE A 503 -11.97 -6.99 20.55
N LEU A 504 -10.78 -7.57 20.39
CA LEU A 504 -10.45 -8.93 20.84
C LEU A 504 -9.34 -8.82 21.88
N LYS A 505 -9.44 -9.56 22.98
CA LYS A 505 -8.41 -9.51 24.03
C LYS A 505 -8.22 -10.84 24.74
N SER A 506 -6.97 -11.19 25.05
CA SER A 506 -6.70 -12.22 26.05
C SER A 506 -6.73 -11.60 27.45
N GLU A 507 -7.66 -12.02 28.30
CA GLU A 507 -7.68 -11.64 29.72
C GLU A 507 -6.73 -12.53 30.54
N SER A 508 -6.68 -13.83 30.24
CA SER A 508 -5.71 -14.76 30.80
C SER A 508 -5.47 -15.96 29.88
N GLY A 509 -4.25 -16.51 29.92
CA GLY A 509 -3.81 -17.58 29.02
C GLY A 509 -3.52 -17.06 27.61
N THR A 510 -3.17 -17.97 26.72
CA THR A 510 -2.94 -17.67 25.31
C THR A 510 -4.21 -17.97 24.50
N ILE A 511 -4.83 -16.94 23.92
CA ILE A 511 -6.16 -17.04 23.31
C ILE A 511 -6.04 -16.93 21.79
N GLU A 512 -6.74 -17.80 21.08
CA GLU A 512 -6.81 -17.82 19.62
C GLU A 512 -8.22 -17.41 19.17
N TYR A 513 -8.29 -16.49 18.21
CA TYR A 513 -9.51 -15.99 17.62
C TYR A 513 -9.53 -16.25 16.12
N ASP A 514 -10.65 -16.74 15.63
CA ASP A 514 -10.92 -17.02 14.22
C ASP A 514 -12.38 -16.64 13.93
N HIS A 515 -12.77 -16.51 12.67
CA HIS A 515 -14.15 -16.31 12.24
C HIS A 515 -14.89 -15.15 12.92
N VAL A 516 -14.20 -14.01 13.07
CA VAL A 516 -14.77 -12.81 13.68
C VAL A 516 -15.66 -12.09 12.68
N ARG A 517 -16.88 -11.76 13.07
CA ARG A 517 -17.86 -11.05 12.23
C ARG A 517 -18.61 -10.03 13.04
N LEU A 518 -18.88 -8.85 12.47
CA LEU A 518 -19.69 -7.81 13.10
C LEU A 518 -20.91 -7.54 12.23
N THR A 519 -22.06 -8.14 12.52
CA THR A 519 -23.28 -7.92 11.71
C THR A 519 -24.21 -6.89 12.35
N SER A 520 -24.97 -6.18 11.55
CA SER A 520 -26.09 -5.32 11.95
C SER A 520 -27.36 -5.81 11.24
N PRO A 521 -28.54 -5.66 11.86
CA PRO A 521 -29.83 -6.12 11.33
C PRO A 521 -30.19 -5.68 9.91
#